data_AF-A0A1W1H9C6-F1
#
_entry.id   AF-A0A1W1H9C6-F1
#
_cell.length_a   1.000
_cell.length_b   1.000
_cell.length_c   1.000
_cell.angle_alpha   90.00
_cell.angle_beta   90.00
_cell.angle_gamma   90.00
#
_symmetry.space_group_name_H-M   'P 1'
#
loop_
_entity.id
_entity.type
_entity.pdbx_description
1 polymer ?
#
loop_
_entity_poly.entity_id
_entity_poly.type
_entity_poly.pdbx_seq_one_letter_code
_entity_poly.pdbx_strand_id
1 'polypeptide(L)'
;MLAQPKSIRERMAKGVEEFVYNILVNVFNAEDTASIAIEDIIRTGTPDPGNKTGIIENPENWTKEQILEKGKLMDNPTGPSGDFDD
;
A
#
# COMPACT_ATOMS: atom_id res chain seq x y z
N MET A 1 17.78 -12.78 23.91
CA MET A 1 18.17 -11.42 23.51
C MET A 1 17.43 -10.42 24.39
N LEU A 2 18.11 -9.40 24.91
CA LEU A 2 17.47 -8.30 25.63
C LEU A 2 17.03 -7.22 24.63
N ALA A 3 15.90 -6.56 24.89
CA ALA A 3 15.45 -5.44 24.07
C ALA A 3 16.43 -4.26 24.15
N GLN A 4 16.51 -3.46 23.09
CA GLN A 4 17.31 -2.24 23.06
C GLN A 4 16.84 -1.23 24.14
N PRO A 5 17.75 -0.36 24.63
CA PRO A 5 17.40 0.74 25.53
C PRO A 5 16.22 1.57 25.02
N LYS A 6 15.39 2.07 25.95
CA LYS A 6 14.18 2.83 25.63
C LYS A 6 14.44 3.98 24.65
N SER A 7 15.48 4.78 24.89
CA SER A 7 15.86 5.91 24.04
C SER A 7 16.18 5.50 22.59
N ILE A 8 16.80 4.33 22.39
CA ILE A 8 17.09 3.81 21.05
C ILE A 8 15.80 3.39 20.36
N ARG A 9 14.90 2.71 21.07
CA ARG A 9 13.60 2.30 20.52
C ARG A 9 12.74 3.50 20.14
N GLU A 10 12.71 4.53 20.98
CA GLU A 10 11.97 5.77 20.69
C GLU A 10 12.53 6.50 19.47
N ARG A 11 13.86 6.61 19.35
CA ARG A 11 14.50 7.18 18.16
C ARG A 11 14.13 6.40 16.89
N MET A 12 14.15 5.06 16.96
CA MET A 12 13.78 4.21 15.82
C MET A 12 12.31 4.38 15.45
N ALA A 13 11.41 4.37 16.43
CA ALA A 13 9.98 4.58 16.20
C ALA A 13 9.72 5.95 15.57
N LYS A 14 10.39 7.01 16.06
CA LYS A 14 10.27 8.35 15.51
C LYS A 14 10.75 8.44 14.07
N GLY A 15 11.86 7.78 13.73
CA GLY A 15 12.34 7.74 12.35
C GLY A 15 11.34 7.08 11.39
N VAL A 16 10.69 5.99 11.82
CA VAL A 16 9.62 5.35 11.02
C VAL A 16 8.39 6.25 10.92
N GLU A 17 7.98 6.89 12.02
CA GLU A 17 6.86 7.84 12.05
C GLU A 17 7.08 8.99 11.06
N GLU A 18 8.24 9.65 11.11
CA GLU A 18 8.57 10.77 10.22
C GLU A 18 8.64 10.34 8.75
N PHE A 19 9.22 9.17 8.47
CA PHE A 19 9.29 8.63 7.13
C PHE A 19 7.90 8.35 6.55
N VAL A 20 7.04 7.65 7.31
CA VAL A 20 5.67 7.32 6.88
C VAL A 20 4.85 8.59 6.70
N TYR A 21 4.94 9.53 7.64
CA TYR A 21 4.24 10.82 7.53
C TYR A 21 4.63 11.57 6.25
N ASN A 22 5.93 11.65 5.95
CA ASN A 22 6.42 12.30 4.74
C ASN A 22 5.91 11.62 3.46
N ILE A 23 5.90 10.28 3.41
CA ILE A 23 5.35 9.54 2.27
C ILE A 23 3.85 9.86 2.11
N LEU A 24 3.07 9.78 3.20
CA LEU A 24 1.64 10.02 3.14
C LEU A 24 1.33 11.45 2.66
N VAL A 25 1.95 12.45 3.27
CA VAL A 25 1.64 13.87 2.98
C VAL A 25 2.25 14.30 1.66
N ASN A 26 3.56 14.13 1.47
CA ASN A 26 4.28 14.78 0.38
C ASN A 26 4.37 13.95 -0.90
N VAL A 27 4.19 12.62 -0.82
CA VAL A 27 4.24 11.74 -2.00
C VAL A 27 2.83 11.31 -2.42
N PHE A 28 2.01 10.88 -1.47
CA PHE A 28 0.64 10.41 -1.76
C PHE A 28 -0.44 11.49 -1.62
N ASN A 29 -0.07 12.71 -1.24
CA ASN A 29 -1.00 13.83 -1.10
C ASN A 29 -2.19 13.48 -0.18
N ALA A 30 -1.91 12.80 0.93
CA ALA A 30 -2.89 12.31 1.90
C ALA A 30 -3.08 13.25 3.10
N GLU A 31 -2.63 14.50 3.00
CA GLU A 31 -2.89 15.54 4.01
C GLU A 31 -4.39 15.65 4.29
N ASP A 32 -4.76 15.87 5.57
CA ASP A 32 -6.14 16.02 6.04
C ASP A 32 -7.11 14.85 5.75
N THR A 33 -6.61 13.67 5.36
CA THR A 33 -7.46 12.48 5.10
C THR A 33 -7.69 11.58 6.32
N ALA A 34 -7.02 11.86 7.46
CA ALA A 34 -7.04 10.98 8.63
C ALA A 34 -8.45 10.75 9.20
N SER A 35 -9.28 11.80 9.28
CA SER A 35 -10.65 11.70 9.79
C SER A 35 -11.51 10.75 8.96
N ILE A 36 -11.33 10.75 7.63
CA ILE A 36 -12.07 9.88 6.71
C ILE A 36 -11.74 8.41 7.01
N ALA A 37 -10.45 8.07 7.14
CA ALA A 37 -10.03 6.71 7.45
C ALA A 37 -10.56 6.22 8.82
N ILE A 38 -10.60 7.10 9.82
CA ILE A 38 -11.15 6.78 11.15
C ILE A 38 -12.66 6.49 11.06
N GLU A 39 -13.41 7.35 10.36
CA GLU A 39 -14.85 7.15 10.16
C GLU A 39 -15.14 5.84 9.43
N ASP A 40 -14.33 5.51 8.42
CA ASP A 40 -14.44 4.27 7.66
C ASP A 40 -14.18 3.03 8.51
N ILE A 41 -13.11 3.02 9.32
CA ILE A 41 -12.78 1.93 10.27
C ILE A 41 -13.92 1.73 11.27
N ILE A 42 -14.46 2.82 11.82
CA ILE A 42 -15.59 2.76 12.76
C ILE A 42 -16.81 2.16 12.06
N ARG A 43 -17.08 2.55 10.82
CA ARG A 43 -18.23 2.08 10.04
C ARG A 43 -18.11 0.60 9.65
N THR A 44 -16.92 0.12 9.30
CA THR A 44 -16.70 -1.30 8.98
C THR A 44 -16.69 -2.17 10.23
N GLY A 45 -16.39 -1.59 11.40
CA GLY A 45 -16.22 -2.33 12.65
C GLY A 45 -14.97 -3.21 12.64
N THR A 46 -14.02 -2.94 11.75
CA THR A 46 -12.76 -3.68 11.60
C THR A 46 -11.59 -2.71 11.47
N PRO A 47 -10.34 -3.15 11.72
CA PRO A 47 -9.16 -2.29 11.48
C PRO A 47 -8.96 -1.88 10.02
N ASP A 48 -9.67 -2.49 9.07
CA ASP A 48 -9.63 -2.15 7.65
C ASP A 48 -10.68 -1.06 7.34
N PRO A 49 -10.30 0.13 6.83
CA PRO A 49 -11.26 1.14 6.36
C PRO A 49 -12.07 0.66 5.15
N GLY A 50 -11.69 -0.45 4.52
CA GLY A 50 -12.35 -1.02 3.36
C GLY A 50 -11.91 -0.38 2.05
N ASN A 51 -12.57 -0.79 0.98
CA ASN A 51 -12.22 -0.31 -0.36
C ASN A 51 -12.54 1.17 -0.53
N LYS A 52 -11.55 1.94 -0.99
CA LYS A 52 -11.72 3.37 -1.34
C LYS A 52 -12.73 3.59 -2.48
N THR A 53 -12.90 2.59 -3.34
CA THR A 53 -13.78 2.65 -4.52
C THR A 53 -14.58 1.37 -4.67
N GLY A 54 -15.66 1.43 -5.45
CA GLY A 54 -16.36 0.24 -5.92
C GLY A 54 -15.58 -0.49 -7.02
N ILE A 55 -16.05 -1.70 -7.35
CA ILE A 55 -15.62 -2.45 -8.53
C ILE A 55 -16.16 -1.70 -9.76
N ILE A 56 -15.28 -1.22 -10.62
CA ILE A 56 -15.65 -0.52 -11.86
C ILE A 56 -15.68 -1.45 -13.08
N GLU A 57 -15.03 -2.60 -13.01
CA GLU A 57 -14.95 -3.57 -14.10
C GLU A 57 -15.99 -4.67 -13.94
N ASN A 58 -16.55 -5.18 -15.04
CA ASN A 58 -17.45 -6.33 -14.97
C ASN A 58 -16.67 -7.56 -14.45
N PRO A 59 -17.07 -8.19 -13.33
CA PRO A 59 -16.43 -9.41 -12.83
C PRO A 59 -16.41 -10.55 -13.86
N GLU A 60 -17.39 -10.60 -14.77
CA GLU A 60 -17.44 -11.59 -15.86
C GLU A 60 -16.35 -11.38 -16.92
N ASN A 61 -15.62 -10.25 -16.88
CA ASN A 61 -14.45 -9.97 -17.73
C ASN A 61 -13.12 -10.42 -17.09
N TRP A 62 -13.19 -11.09 -15.93
CA TRP A 62 -12.05 -11.56 -15.15
C TRP A 62 -12.08 -13.08 -14.95
N THR A 63 -12.55 -13.83 -15.95
CA THR A 63 -12.37 -15.29 -15.95
C THR A 63 -10.91 -15.66 -16.17
N LYS A 64 -10.52 -16.89 -15.81
CA LYS A 64 -9.16 -17.39 -16.02
C LYS A 64 -8.72 -17.25 -17.48
N GLU A 65 -9.61 -17.57 -18.41
CA GLU A 65 -9.36 -17.52 -19.85
C GLU A 65 -9.12 -16.08 -20.31
N GLN A 66 -9.97 -15.14 -19.88
CA GLN A 66 -9.82 -13.73 -20.23
C GLN A 66 -8.58 -13.09 -19.61
N ILE A 67 -8.20 -13.49 -18.38
CA ILE A 67 -6.95 -13.05 -17.74
C ILE A 67 -5.74 -13.49 -18.57
N LEU A 68 -5.73 -14.74 -19.04
CA LEU A 68 -4.64 -15.25 -19.89
C LEU A 68 -4.57 -14.51 -21.22
N GLU A 69 -5.71 -14.25 -21.87
CA GLU A 69 -5.75 -13.46 -23.11
C GLU A 69 -5.28 -12.02 -22.90
N LYS A 70 -5.73 -11.34 -21.83
CA LYS A 70 -5.23 -10.00 -21.47
C LYS A 70 -3.73 -9.99 -21.19
N GLY A 71 -3.22 -11.01 -20.50
CA GLY A 71 -1.79 -11.14 -20.18
C GLY A 71 -0.90 -11.26 -21.43
N LYS A 72 -1.38 -11.90 -22.49
CA LYS A 72 -0.65 -11.98 -23.78
C LYS A 72 -0.47 -10.62 -24.46
N LEU A 73 -1.35 -9.66 -24.17
CA LEU A 73 -1.32 -8.31 -24.73
C LEU A 73 -0.43 -7.36 -23.93
N MET A 74 0.05 -7.78 -22.75
CA MET A 74 0.99 -6.98 -21.98
C MET A 74 2.37 -7.11 -22.63
N ASP A 75 2.88 -5.99 -23.16
CA ASP A 75 4.30 -5.90 -23.47
C ASP A 75 5.07 -6.10 -22.15
N ASN A 76 5.98 -7.07 -22.13
CA ASN A 76 6.96 -7.21 -21.06
C ASN A 76 8.18 -6.37 -21.46
N PRO A 77 8.31 -5.09 -21.05
CA PRO A 77 9.60 -4.46 -21.09
C PRO A 77 10.46 -5.19 -20.06
N THR A 78 11.19 -6.21 -20.49
CA THR A 78 12.36 -6.66 -19.76
C THR A 78 13.30 -5.47 -19.72
N GLY A 79 13.35 -4.81 -18.56
CA GLY A 79 14.39 -3.82 -18.29
C GLY A 79 15.77 -4.42 -18.56
N PRO A 80 16.82 -3.58 -18.69
CA PRO A 80 18.17 -4.09 -18.84
C PRO A 80 18.47 -5.12 -17.75
N SER A 81 19.19 -6.19 -18.11
CA SER A 81 19.63 -7.21 -17.16
C SER A 81 20.37 -6.54 -16.00
N GLY A 82 19.73 -6.47 -14.83
CA GLY A 82 20.32 -5.99 -13.60
C GLY A 82 20.92 -7.15 -12.82
N ASP A 83 22.03 -6.89 -12.14
CA ASP A 83 22.56 -7.74 -11.08
C ASP A 83 21.78 -7.40 -9.80
N PHE A 84 20.88 -8.30 -9.38
CA PHE A 84 19.99 -8.10 -8.23
C PHE A 84 20.46 -8.93 -7.02
N ASP A 85 21.77 -8.92 -6.76
CA ASP A 85 22.44 -9.65 -5.67
C ASP A 85 22.34 -8.93 -4.29
N ASP A 86 21.17 -8.34 -3.97
CA ASP A 86 20.87 -7.80 -2.63
C ASP A 86 20.20 -8.84 -1.71
#